data_AF-A0A101JQV7-F1
#
_entry.id   AF-A0A101JQV7-F1
#
_cell.length_a   1.000
_cell.length_b   1.000
_cell.length_c   1.000
_cell.angle_alpha   90.00
_cell.angle_beta   90.00
_cell.angle_gamma   90.00
#
_symmetry.space_group_name_H-M   'P 1'
#
loop_
_entity.id
_entity.type
_entity.pdbx_description
1 polymer ?
#
loop_
_entity_poly.entity_id
_entity_poly.type
_entity_poly.pdbx_seq_one_letter_code
_entity_poly.pdbx_strand_id
1 'polypeptide(L)'
;MRHESVAFHRERQDTSAPGWLRLLALIDEAVADGRPVFQPFTELSPAERREVVTLPASIGRLTEVRHLVLYGTNLVRLPAEIGAMANLRRFEPYTSRRLHWYPYELTRCRELRASAVSTRALYGNYKHRPPFPALRPPFVVTEPDPAIHGADAISSCSVCDQPLTGELHQVWLSRPVGTDVLPLLVNACSPACVAALPAAAEGYVPTPHHGGPGSGGRAGAP
;
A
#
# COMPACT_ATOMS: atom_id res chain seq x y z
N MET A 1 26.92 13.99 -0.34
CA MET A 1 25.85 13.69 -1.33
C MET A 1 24.53 14.16 -0.74
N ARG A 2 23.82 15.07 -1.40
CA ARG A 2 22.46 15.45 -0.96
C ARG A 2 21.61 14.22 -1.17
N HIS A 3 21.01 13.66 -0.12
CA HIS A 3 19.96 12.67 -0.30
C HIS A 3 18.85 13.38 -1.08
N GLU A 4 18.61 13.00 -2.34
CA GLU A 4 17.37 13.36 -3.02
C GLU A 4 16.22 12.99 -2.08
N SER A 5 15.33 13.94 -1.84
CA SER A 5 14.21 13.73 -0.92
C SER A 5 13.33 12.63 -1.49
N VAL A 6 13.23 11.51 -0.78
CA VAL A 6 12.27 10.46 -1.08
C VAL A 6 10.87 11.05 -0.90
N ALA A 7 10.03 10.93 -1.92
CA ALA A 7 8.72 11.55 -1.98
C ALA A 7 7.66 10.56 -2.47
N PHE A 8 6.39 10.90 -2.24
CA PHE A 8 5.28 10.14 -2.79
C PHE A 8 5.21 10.26 -4.32
N HIS A 9 4.78 9.17 -4.95
CA HIS A 9 4.43 9.15 -6.38
C HIS A 9 3.24 10.09 -6.64
N ARG A 10 3.38 10.99 -7.61
CA ARG A 10 2.45 12.09 -7.89
C ARG A 10 1.36 11.72 -8.91
N GLU A 11 1.51 10.58 -9.56
CA GLU A 11 0.62 10.08 -10.59
C GLU A 11 -0.80 9.99 -10.06
N ARG A 12 -1.78 10.46 -10.82
CA ARG A 12 -3.20 10.21 -10.57
C ARG A 12 -3.70 9.20 -11.59
N GLN A 13 -4.59 8.33 -11.15
CA GLN A 13 -5.21 7.36 -12.05
C GLN A 13 -6.22 8.06 -12.96
N ASP A 14 -6.04 7.94 -14.26
CA ASP A 14 -7.10 8.26 -15.22
C ASP A 14 -8.14 7.14 -15.18
N THR A 15 -9.32 7.44 -14.67
CA THR A 15 -10.42 6.47 -14.53
C THR A 15 -11.27 6.33 -15.79
N SER A 16 -10.96 7.10 -16.83
CA SER A 16 -11.58 6.97 -18.16
C SER A 16 -10.73 6.14 -19.14
N ALA A 17 -9.48 5.85 -18.77
CA ALA A 17 -8.54 5.13 -19.63
C ALA A 17 -9.00 3.68 -19.95
N PRO A 18 -8.78 3.17 -21.18
CA PRO A 18 -9.18 1.82 -21.56
C PRO A 18 -8.67 0.72 -20.60
N GLY A 19 -7.42 0.80 -20.18
CA GLY A 19 -6.82 -0.17 -19.26
C GLY A 19 -7.45 -0.16 -17.87
N TRP A 20 -7.91 1.01 -17.40
CA TRP A 20 -8.65 1.13 -16.16
C TRP A 20 -10.04 0.50 -16.27
N LEU A 21 -10.79 0.82 -17.33
CA LEU A 21 -12.11 0.25 -17.57
C LEU A 21 -12.03 -1.27 -17.74
N ARG A 22 -11.00 -1.78 -18.42
CA ARG A 22 -10.76 -3.23 -18.54
C ARG A 22 -10.45 -3.87 -17.18
N LEU A 23 -9.62 -3.22 -16.34
CA LEU A 23 -9.35 -3.72 -14.99
C LEU A 23 -10.63 -3.79 -14.13
N LEU A 24 -11.52 -2.80 -14.21
CA LEU A 24 -12.81 -2.84 -13.54
C LEU A 24 -13.66 -4.03 -14.00
N ALA A 25 -13.75 -4.26 -15.32
CA ALA A 25 -14.47 -5.41 -15.87
C ALA A 25 -13.89 -6.75 -15.40
N LEU A 26 -12.55 -6.89 -15.36
CA LEU A 26 -11.89 -8.08 -14.84
C LEU A 26 -12.21 -8.34 -13.36
N ILE A 27 -12.35 -7.29 -12.55
CA ILE A 27 -12.79 -7.42 -11.17
C ILE A 27 -14.24 -7.90 -11.10
N ASP A 28 -15.13 -7.33 -11.91
CA ASP A 28 -16.54 -7.77 -11.96
C ASP A 28 -16.68 -9.24 -12.39
N GLU A 29 -15.92 -9.65 -13.40
CA GLU A 29 -15.83 -11.06 -13.84
C GLU A 29 -15.35 -11.97 -12.69
N ALA A 30 -14.28 -11.58 -11.98
CA ALA A 30 -13.73 -12.35 -10.87
C ALA A 30 -14.66 -12.41 -9.65
N VAL A 31 -15.46 -11.36 -9.42
CA VAL A 31 -16.53 -11.38 -8.40
C VAL A 31 -17.63 -12.35 -8.82
N ALA A 32 -18.01 -12.36 -10.09
CA ALA A 32 -19.11 -13.20 -10.59
C ALA A 32 -18.76 -14.69 -10.60
N ASP A 33 -17.52 -15.05 -10.94
CA ASP A 33 -17.08 -16.45 -10.99
C ASP A 33 -16.42 -16.96 -9.71
N GLY A 34 -16.08 -16.08 -8.76
CA GLY A 34 -15.46 -16.45 -7.49
C GLY A 34 -14.08 -17.10 -7.64
N ARG A 35 -13.33 -16.76 -8.69
CA ARG A 35 -12.04 -17.41 -8.98
C ARG A 35 -11.06 -17.28 -7.80
N PRO A 36 -10.31 -18.35 -7.47
CA PRO A 36 -9.39 -18.33 -6.33
C PRO A 36 -8.10 -17.54 -6.62
N VAL A 37 -7.77 -17.29 -7.89
CA VAL A 37 -6.57 -16.58 -8.33
C VAL A 37 -7.01 -15.38 -9.18
N PHE A 38 -6.52 -14.20 -8.83
CA PHE A 38 -6.74 -12.98 -9.60
C PHE A 38 -5.41 -12.42 -10.07
N GLN A 39 -5.21 -12.39 -11.39
CA GLN A 39 -3.98 -11.97 -12.05
C GLN A 39 -4.28 -11.03 -13.24
N PRO A 40 -4.97 -9.90 -13.01
CA PRO A 40 -5.63 -9.14 -14.09
C PRO A 40 -4.67 -8.60 -15.14
N PHE A 41 -3.43 -8.29 -14.75
CA PHE A 41 -2.46 -7.72 -15.66
C PHE A 41 -2.06 -8.68 -16.78
N THR A 42 -2.22 -10.00 -16.64
CA THR A 42 -1.97 -10.92 -17.77
C THR A 42 -2.97 -10.74 -18.90
N GLU A 43 -4.14 -10.19 -18.60
CA GLU A 43 -5.26 -9.97 -19.52
C GLU A 43 -5.30 -8.53 -20.08
N LEU A 44 -4.35 -7.68 -19.67
CA LEU A 44 -4.16 -6.34 -20.21
C LEU A 44 -3.04 -6.31 -21.26
N SER A 45 -3.25 -5.60 -22.35
CA SER A 45 -2.22 -5.28 -23.34
C SER A 45 -1.10 -4.41 -22.75
N PRO A 46 0.09 -4.37 -23.37
CA PRO A 46 1.18 -3.51 -22.89
C PRO A 46 0.86 -2.01 -22.82
N ALA A 47 -0.13 -1.52 -23.58
CA ALA A 47 -0.58 -0.13 -23.51
C ALA A 47 -1.47 0.07 -22.26
N GLU A 48 -2.51 -0.75 -22.12
CA GLU A 48 -3.44 -0.73 -20.98
C GLU A 48 -2.72 -0.90 -19.63
N ARG A 49 -1.71 -1.78 -19.56
CA ARG A 49 -0.91 -1.95 -18.33
C ARG A 49 -0.20 -0.67 -17.87
N ARG A 50 0.16 0.24 -18.78
CA ARG A 50 0.86 1.49 -18.44
C ARG A 50 -0.10 2.56 -17.92
N GLU A 51 -1.36 2.48 -18.30
CA GLU A 51 -2.42 3.39 -17.87
C GLU A 51 -2.85 3.15 -16.42
N VAL A 52 -2.55 1.97 -15.87
CA VAL A 52 -2.91 1.58 -14.51
C VAL A 52 -1.74 1.82 -13.54
N VAL A 53 -1.92 2.80 -12.65
CA VAL A 53 -0.94 3.20 -11.62
C VAL A 53 -1.41 2.87 -10.20
N THR A 54 -2.68 2.54 -10.00
CA THR A 54 -3.23 2.05 -8.72
C THR A 54 -4.27 0.95 -8.98
N LEU A 55 -4.67 0.21 -7.95
CA LEU A 55 -5.85 -0.66 -8.04
C LEU A 55 -7.11 0.14 -7.69
N PRO A 56 -8.27 -0.18 -8.29
CA PRO A 56 -9.55 0.42 -7.90
C PRO A 56 -10.00 -0.06 -6.52
N ALA A 57 -10.78 0.78 -5.83
CA ALA A 57 -11.43 0.43 -4.55
C ALA A 57 -12.29 -0.84 -4.66
N SER A 58 -12.83 -1.14 -5.85
CA SER A 58 -13.58 -2.37 -6.13
C SER A 58 -12.77 -3.65 -5.92
N ILE A 59 -11.44 -3.60 -5.80
CA ILE A 59 -10.62 -4.76 -5.44
C ILE A 59 -11.07 -5.42 -4.12
N GLY A 60 -11.61 -4.63 -3.19
CA GLY A 60 -12.15 -5.13 -1.92
C GLY A 60 -13.34 -6.07 -2.07
N ARG A 61 -14.01 -6.08 -3.23
CA ARG A 61 -15.13 -7.01 -3.53
C ARG A 61 -14.67 -8.44 -3.80
N LEU A 62 -13.37 -8.64 -4.08
CA LEU A 62 -12.78 -9.95 -4.36
C LEU A 62 -12.60 -10.79 -3.09
N THR A 63 -13.70 -11.08 -2.42
CA THR A 63 -13.73 -11.76 -1.13
C THR A 63 -13.40 -13.25 -1.25
N GLU A 64 -13.63 -13.88 -2.41
CA GLU A 64 -13.31 -15.29 -2.68
C GLU A 64 -11.86 -15.52 -3.15
N VAL A 65 -11.18 -14.47 -3.63
CA VAL A 65 -9.82 -14.56 -4.14
C VAL A 65 -8.86 -14.92 -3.00
N ARG A 66 -8.06 -15.97 -3.24
CA ARG A 66 -7.04 -16.47 -2.30
C ARG A 66 -5.63 -16.08 -2.70
N HIS A 67 -5.40 -15.78 -3.97
CA HIS A 67 -4.09 -15.42 -4.49
C HIS A 67 -4.22 -14.21 -5.43
N LEU A 68 -3.65 -13.09 -5.00
CA LEU A 68 -3.55 -11.87 -5.79
C LEU A 68 -2.16 -11.75 -6.41
N VAL A 69 -2.09 -11.84 -7.74
CA VAL A 69 -0.84 -11.73 -8.51
C VAL A 69 -0.77 -10.35 -9.17
N LEU A 70 0.18 -9.53 -8.71
CA LEU A 70 0.49 -8.22 -9.27
C LEU A 70 1.93 -8.20 -9.78
N TYR A 71 2.32 -9.27 -10.48
CA TYR A 71 3.69 -9.41 -10.99
C TYR A 71 3.98 -8.40 -12.11
N GLY A 72 5.06 -7.63 -11.95
CA GLY A 72 5.60 -6.78 -13.02
C GLY A 72 4.70 -5.62 -13.44
N THR A 73 3.95 -5.04 -12.49
CA THR A 73 2.98 -3.97 -12.77
C THR A 73 3.62 -2.58 -12.71
N ASN A 74 2.92 -1.60 -13.31
CA ASN A 74 3.26 -0.17 -13.20
C ASN A 74 2.61 0.50 -11.97
N LEU A 75 2.07 -0.31 -11.05
CA LEU A 75 1.42 0.18 -9.85
C LEU A 75 2.42 0.97 -8.98
N VAL A 76 1.96 2.11 -8.49
CA VAL A 76 2.70 2.97 -7.56
C VAL A 76 2.04 3.02 -6.18
N ARG A 77 0.76 2.63 -6.09
CA ARG A 77 -0.04 2.57 -4.86
C ARG A 77 -1.04 1.41 -4.91
N LEU A 78 -1.62 1.09 -3.75
CA LEU A 78 -2.78 0.22 -3.59
C LEU A 78 -3.83 0.93 -2.71
N PRO A 79 -5.13 0.70 -2.95
CA PRO A 79 -6.22 1.31 -2.18
C PRO A 79 -6.39 0.63 -0.81
N ALA A 80 -6.96 1.34 0.17
CA ALA A 80 -7.22 0.82 1.51
C ALA A 80 -8.19 -0.38 1.51
N GLU A 81 -9.10 -0.41 0.53
CA GLU A 81 -10.10 -1.46 0.32
C GLU A 81 -9.50 -2.84 0.06
N ILE A 82 -8.20 -2.95 -0.24
CA ILE A 82 -7.52 -4.25 -0.29
C ILE A 82 -7.66 -5.04 1.02
N GLY A 83 -7.80 -4.35 2.15
CA GLY A 83 -8.03 -4.98 3.46
C GLY A 83 -9.37 -5.73 3.58
N ALA A 84 -10.30 -5.54 2.63
CA ALA A 84 -11.58 -6.23 2.59
C ALA A 84 -11.52 -7.59 1.87
N MET A 85 -10.38 -7.97 1.25
CA MET A 85 -10.19 -9.27 0.62
C MET A 85 -10.06 -10.40 1.66
N ALA A 86 -11.19 -10.81 2.24
CA ALA A 86 -11.25 -11.65 3.44
C ALA A 86 -10.55 -13.02 3.32
N ASN A 87 -10.58 -13.65 2.13
CA ASN A 87 -9.94 -14.95 1.90
C ASN A 87 -8.53 -14.85 1.27
N LEU A 88 -7.93 -13.65 1.17
CA LEU A 88 -6.62 -13.50 0.57
C LEU A 88 -5.56 -14.21 1.41
N ARG A 89 -4.88 -15.21 0.82
CA ARG A 89 -3.84 -16.03 1.47
C ARG A 89 -2.44 -15.74 0.97
N ARG A 90 -2.33 -15.25 -0.28
CA ARG A 90 -1.07 -15.03 -0.98
C ARG A 90 -1.11 -13.72 -1.75
N PHE A 91 -0.16 -12.84 -1.48
CA PHE A 91 -0.03 -11.53 -2.11
C PHE A 91 1.32 -11.37 -2.81
N GLU A 92 1.32 -11.31 -4.14
CA GLU A 92 2.56 -11.34 -4.94
C GLU A 92 2.68 -10.10 -5.85
N PRO A 93 3.13 -8.95 -5.31
CA PRO A 93 3.51 -7.79 -6.11
C PRO A 93 4.94 -7.84 -6.66
N TYR A 94 5.64 -8.98 -6.52
CA TYR A 94 7.04 -9.12 -6.93
C TYR A 94 7.29 -8.60 -8.35
N THR A 95 8.45 -7.97 -8.56
CA THR A 95 8.85 -7.20 -9.76
C THR A 95 8.04 -5.93 -10.08
N SER A 96 7.05 -5.53 -9.28
CA SER A 96 6.45 -4.19 -9.34
C SER A 96 7.35 -3.16 -8.66
N ARG A 97 8.36 -2.68 -9.40
CA ARG A 97 9.47 -1.89 -8.85
C ARG A 97 9.08 -0.50 -8.34
N ARG A 98 7.86 -0.04 -8.62
CA ARG A 98 7.36 1.28 -8.22
C ARG A 98 6.48 1.26 -6.97
N LEU A 99 6.08 0.06 -6.51
CA LEU A 99 5.42 -0.12 -5.21
C LEU A 99 6.48 -0.08 -4.11
N HIS A 100 6.66 1.08 -3.50
CA HIS A 100 7.63 1.28 -2.40
C HIS A 100 7.01 1.15 -1.01
N TRP A 101 5.69 1.32 -0.90
CA TRP A 101 4.93 1.18 0.33
C TRP A 101 3.52 0.65 0.06
N TYR A 102 2.85 0.29 1.14
CA TYR A 102 1.56 -0.38 1.12
C TYR A 102 0.58 0.29 2.11
N PRO A 103 -0.74 0.20 1.85
CA PRO A 103 -1.74 0.63 2.83
C PRO A 103 -1.69 -0.26 4.07
N TYR A 104 -1.84 0.32 5.26
CA TYR A 104 -1.87 -0.44 6.52
C TYR A 104 -2.98 -1.50 6.54
N GLU A 105 -4.06 -1.26 5.80
CA GLU A 105 -5.22 -2.12 5.69
C GLU A 105 -4.91 -3.51 5.14
N LEU A 106 -3.75 -3.73 4.48
CA LEU A 106 -3.28 -5.07 4.15
C LEU A 106 -3.14 -5.99 5.38
N THR A 107 -2.95 -5.42 6.57
CA THR A 107 -2.94 -6.18 7.84
C THR A 107 -4.32 -6.72 8.23
N ARG A 108 -5.40 -6.24 7.60
CA ARG A 108 -6.78 -6.71 7.81
C ARG A 108 -7.11 -7.97 7.01
N CYS A 109 -6.28 -8.34 6.04
CA CYS A 109 -6.37 -9.62 5.34
C CYS A 109 -5.94 -10.76 6.29
N ARG A 110 -6.84 -11.22 7.17
CA ARG A 110 -6.53 -12.14 8.27
C ARG A 110 -6.01 -13.51 7.82
N GLU A 111 -6.37 -13.92 6.62
CA GLU A 111 -5.90 -15.19 6.03
C GLU A 111 -4.57 -15.08 5.30
N LEU A 112 -3.98 -13.87 5.20
CA LEU A 112 -2.76 -13.62 4.44
C LEU A 112 -1.55 -14.22 5.15
N ARG A 113 -1.03 -15.30 4.57
CA ARG A 113 0.07 -16.09 5.14
C ARG A 113 1.34 -16.03 4.31
N ALA A 114 1.23 -15.74 3.01
CA ALA A 114 2.36 -15.66 2.10
C ALA A 114 2.39 -14.32 1.37
N SER A 115 3.57 -13.76 1.25
CA SER A 115 3.83 -12.61 0.40
C SER A 115 5.11 -12.84 -0.40
N ALA A 116 5.16 -12.26 -1.59
CA ALA A 116 6.38 -12.23 -2.39
C ALA A 116 6.62 -10.78 -2.83
N VAL A 117 7.47 -10.08 -2.08
CA VAL A 117 7.86 -8.69 -2.39
C VAL A 117 9.35 -8.58 -2.65
N SER A 118 9.76 -7.51 -3.33
CA SER A 118 11.18 -7.19 -3.46
C SER A 118 11.61 -6.30 -2.29
N THR A 119 12.29 -6.86 -1.28
CA THR A 119 12.85 -6.08 -0.16
C THR A 119 13.73 -4.94 -0.64
N ARG A 120 14.46 -5.14 -1.75
CA ARG A 120 15.29 -4.10 -2.36
C ARG A 120 14.46 -2.97 -2.97
N ALA A 121 13.27 -3.25 -3.52
CA ALA A 121 12.37 -2.22 -4.03
C ALA A 121 11.72 -1.41 -2.88
N LEU A 122 11.50 -2.04 -1.74
CA LEU A 122 10.87 -1.41 -0.56
C LEU A 122 11.85 -0.60 0.29
N TYR A 123 13.00 -1.20 0.61
CA TYR A 123 13.94 -0.63 1.58
C TYR A 123 15.29 -0.24 0.97
N GLY A 124 15.46 -0.39 -0.34
CA GLY A 124 16.72 -0.12 -1.01
C GLY A 124 17.84 -1.10 -0.63
N ASN A 125 19.09 -0.67 -0.85
CA ASN A 125 20.26 -1.41 -0.41
C ASN A 125 20.43 -1.27 1.10
N TYR A 126 20.70 -2.36 1.82
CA TYR A 126 20.89 -2.31 3.28
C TYR A 126 21.99 -1.33 3.74
N LYS A 127 23.04 -1.12 2.94
CA LYS A 127 24.12 -0.15 3.24
C LYS A 127 23.72 1.30 2.99
N HIS A 128 22.74 1.51 2.11
CA HIS A 128 22.33 2.83 1.61
C HIS A 128 20.81 2.90 1.56
N ARG A 129 20.15 2.61 2.70
CA ARG A 129 18.69 2.60 2.75
C ARG A 129 18.18 4.03 2.60
N PRO A 130 17.31 4.31 1.62
CA PRO A 130 16.63 5.60 1.58
C PRO A 130 15.77 5.75 2.86
N PRO A 131 15.62 6.99 3.38
CA PRO A 131 14.61 7.25 4.39
C PRO A 131 13.21 7.03 3.81
N PHE A 132 12.22 6.87 4.68
CA PHE A 132 10.84 6.99 4.25
C PHE A 132 10.52 8.43 3.83
N PRO A 133 9.56 8.64 2.91
CA PRO A 133 9.02 9.97 2.65
C PRO A 133 8.67 10.68 3.96
N ALA A 134 9.06 11.94 4.09
CA ALA A 134 8.69 12.74 5.26
C ALA A 134 7.18 13.03 5.21
N LEU A 135 6.47 12.62 6.25
CA LEU A 135 5.04 12.84 6.41
C LEU A 135 4.80 14.23 6.99
N ARG A 136 3.69 14.85 6.57
CA ARG A 136 3.29 16.17 7.06
C ARG A 136 2.75 16.08 8.50
N PRO A 137 2.86 17.16 9.30
CA PRO A 137 2.13 17.27 10.57
C PRO A 137 0.62 17.17 10.32
N PRO A 138 -0.20 16.84 11.36
CA PRO A 138 -1.63 16.63 11.20
C PRO A 138 -2.33 17.81 10.53
N PHE A 139 -3.28 17.51 9.65
CA PHE A 139 -4.04 18.51 8.91
C PHE A 139 -5.43 17.99 8.55
N VAL A 140 -6.37 18.90 8.34
CA VAL A 140 -7.72 18.55 7.85
C VAL A 140 -7.64 18.25 6.36
N VAL A 141 -8.01 17.03 5.98
CA VAL A 141 -8.05 16.63 4.56
C VAL A 141 -9.29 17.23 3.93
N THR A 142 -9.11 18.18 3.02
CA THR A 142 -10.20 18.68 2.17
C THR A 142 -10.35 17.82 0.92
N GLU A 143 -9.23 17.48 0.29
CA GLU A 143 -9.18 16.59 -0.88
C GLU A 143 -7.86 15.78 -0.88
N PRO A 144 -7.91 14.44 -1.00
CA PRO A 144 -6.71 13.62 -1.10
C PRO A 144 -5.86 13.96 -2.34
N ASP A 145 -4.58 14.21 -2.08
CA ASP A 145 -3.54 14.40 -3.10
C ASP A 145 -2.47 13.32 -2.96
N PRO A 146 -2.30 12.41 -3.94
CA PRO A 146 -1.29 11.38 -3.90
C PRO A 146 0.14 11.90 -3.65
N ALA A 147 0.46 13.09 -4.14
CA ALA A 147 1.79 13.70 -3.95
C ALA A 147 2.05 14.13 -2.49
N ILE A 148 0.99 14.36 -1.73
CA ILE A 148 1.04 14.84 -0.34
C ILE A 148 0.75 13.71 0.65
N HIS A 149 -0.24 12.89 0.33
CA HIS A 149 -0.86 11.92 1.23
C HIS A 149 -0.47 10.48 0.90
N GLY A 150 0.14 10.22 -0.27
CA GLY A 150 0.49 8.87 -0.69
C GLY A 150 -0.70 7.97 -1.06
N ALA A 151 -1.91 8.52 -1.20
CA ALA A 151 -3.15 7.81 -1.51
C ALA A 151 -4.07 8.63 -2.44
N ASP A 152 -4.82 7.94 -3.29
CA ASP A 152 -5.85 8.57 -4.17
C ASP A 152 -7.14 8.89 -3.43
N ALA A 153 -7.44 8.15 -2.36
CA ALA A 153 -8.59 8.34 -1.49
C ALA A 153 -8.22 7.97 -0.07
N ILE A 154 -8.79 8.70 0.90
CA ILE A 154 -8.64 8.44 2.34
C ILE A 154 -10.01 8.67 2.96
N SER A 155 -10.68 7.59 3.38
CA SER A 155 -12.09 7.62 3.82
C SER A 155 -12.27 7.18 5.27
N SER A 156 -11.46 6.24 5.73
CA SER A 156 -11.57 5.63 7.06
C SER A 156 -10.22 5.56 7.75
N CYS A 157 -10.26 5.53 9.08
CA CYS A 157 -9.08 5.38 9.89
C CYS A 157 -8.51 3.97 9.74
N SER A 158 -7.22 3.88 9.45
CA SER A 158 -6.49 2.60 9.36
C SER A 158 -6.57 1.77 10.65
N VAL A 159 -6.80 2.41 11.81
CA VAL A 159 -6.77 1.77 13.13
C VAL A 159 -8.16 1.41 13.66
N CYS A 160 -9.07 2.39 13.79
CA CYS A 160 -10.40 2.15 14.36
C CYS A 160 -11.50 1.94 13.32
N ASP A 161 -11.16 2.03 12.03
CA ASP A 161 -12.07 1.88 10.88
C ASP A 161 -13.22 2.89 10.81
N GLN A 162 -13.23 3.88 11.70
CA GLN A 162 -14.22 4.96 11.67
C GLN A 162 -13.93 5.95 10.53
N PRO A 163 -14.96 6.61 9.96
CA PRO A 163 -14.77 7.65 8.97
C PRO A 163 -13.79 8.74 9.43
N LEU A 164 -12.93 9.19 8.51
CA LEU A 164 -11.99 10.29 8.77
C LEU A 164 -12.68 11.64 8.53
N THR A 165 -13.12 12.29 9.62
CA THR A 165 -13.85 13.58 9.56
C THR A 165 -13.07 14.76 10.15
N GLY A 166 -11.84 14.53 10.61
CA GLY A 166 -11.02 15.52 11.32
C GLY A 166 -9.58 15.57 10.83
N GLU A 167 -8.64 15.80 11.75
CA GLU A 167 -7.22 15.79 11.43
C GLU A 167 -6.75 14.39 11.02
N LEU A 168 -5.98 14.33 9.94
CA LEU A 168 -5.29 13.14 9.50
C LEU A 168 -3.91 13.06 10.15
N HIS A 169 -3.68 11.99 10.90
CA HIS A 169 -2.39 11.66 11.50
C HIS A 169 -1.73 10.54 10.69
N GLN A 170 -0.83 10.90 9.77
CA GLN A 170 -0.10 9.90 8.98
C GLN A 170 1.18 9.47 9.70
N VAL A 171 1.39 8.16 9.78
CA VAL A 171 2.64 7.56 10.28
C VAL A 171 3.05 6.38 9.41
N TRP A 172 4.35 6.11 9.39
CA TRP A 172 4.93 4.89 8.84
C TRP A 172 5.02 3.83 9.92
N LEU A 173 4.75 2.58 9.54
CA LEU A 173 4.97 1.42 10.41
C LEU A 173 5.43 0.22 9.57
N SER A 174 6.58 -0.36 9.90
CA SER A 174 7.03 -1.60 9.25
C SER A 174 6.51 -2.81 10.01
N ARG A 175 5.72 -3.68 9.35
CA ARG A 175 5.07 -4.84 10.00
C ARG A 175 5.11 -6.09 9.10
N PRO A 176 5.09 -7.29 9.69
CA PRO A 176 4.86 -8.51 8.94
C PRO A 176 3.50 -8.49 8.26
N VAL A 177 3.46 -8.81 6.97
CA VAL A 177 2.26 -9.03 6.17
C VAL A 177 2.53 -10.24 5.30
N GLY A 178 1.92 -11.38 5.65
CA GLY A 178 2.34 -12.68 5.12
C GLY A 178 3.74 -13.06 5.62
N THR A 179 4.64 -13.39 4.70
CA THR A 179 6.03 -13.80 4.99
C THR A 179 7.03 -12.65 4.99
N ASP A 180 6.66 -11.48 4.45
CA ASP A 180 7.52 -10.31 4.31
C ASP A 180 7.18 -9.22 5.33
N VAL A 181 8.18 -8.39 5.67
CA VAL A 181 7.95 -7.14 6.41
C VAL A 181 7.74 -6.01 5.41
N LEU A 182 6.58 -5.36 5.47
CA LEU A 182 6.20 -4.29 4.56
C LEU A 182 6.23 -2.94 5.25
N PRO A 183 6.62 -1.87 4.54
CA PRO A 183 6.42 -0.52 5.01
C PRO A 183 4.97 -0.07 4.76
N LEU A 184 4.26 0.13 5.86
CA LEU A 184 2.84 0.47 5.85
C LEU A 184 2.64 1.96 6.10
N LEU A 185 1.86 2.60 5.24
CA LEU A 185 1.34 3.94 5.47
C LEU A 185 0.04 3.82 6.27
N VAL A 186 0.01 4.43 7.46
CA VAL A 186 -1.16 4.47 8.34
C VAL A 186 -1.82 5.84 8.21
N ASN A 187 -3.14 5.85 8.04
CA ASN A 187 -4.00 7.04 8.07
C ASN A 187 -4.84 7.02 9.36
N ALA A 188 -4.41 7.68 10.43
CA ALA A 188 -5.10 7.67 11.71
C ALA A 188 -5.96 8.92 11.94
N CYS A 189 -7.10 8.77 12.64
CA CYS A 189 -8.02 9.89 12.93
C CYS A 189 -7.65 10.68 14.20
N SER A 190 -6.66 10.20 14.96
CA SER A 190 -6.27 10.81 16.24
C SER A 190 -4.90 10.32 16.71
N PRO A 191 -4.24 11.04 17.63
CA PRO A 191 -3.06 10.55 18.33
C PRO A 191 -3.32 9.27 19.12
N ALA A 192 -4.54 9.08 19.65
CA ALA A 192 -4.93 7.85 20.33
C ALA A 192 -4.92 6.63 19.40
N CYS A 193 -5.38 6.79 18.15
CA CYS A 193 -5.26 5.74 17.14
C CYS A 193 -3.79 5.46 16.78
N VAL A 194 -2.94 6.48 16.67
CA VAL A 194 -1.49 6.27 16.47
C VAL A 194 -0.87 5.50 17.64
N ALA A 195 -1.23 5.84 18.88
CA ALA A 195 -0.73 5.16 20.08
C ALA A 195 -1.23 3.71 20.22
N ALA A 196 -2.40 3.41 19.63
CA ALA A 196 -2.97 2.06 19.62
C ALA A 196 -2.35 1.13 18.56
N LEU A 197 -1.46 1.63 17.70
CA LEU A 197 -0.76 0.80 16.72
C LEU A 197 0.10 -0.26 17.42
N PRO A 198 0.17 -1.48 16.86
CA PRO A 198 1.01 -2.53 17.40
C PRO A 198 2.50 -2.20 17.20
N ALA A 199 3.36 -2.89 17.94
CA ALA A 199 4.81 -2.80 17.76
C ALA A 199 5.22 -3.15 16.32
N ALA A 200 6.22 -2.44 15.80
CA ALA A 200 6.83 -2.71 14.51
C ALA A 200 7.50 -4.09 14.46
N ALA A 201 7.88 -4.52 13.26
CA ALA A 201 8.67 -5.73 13.07
C ALA A 201 10.05 -5.62 13.73
N GLU A 202 10.54 -6.73 14.29
CA GLU A 202 11.87 -6.80 14.89
C GLU A 202 12.97 -6.43 13.88
N GLY A 203 13.93 -5.65 14.33
CA GLY A 203 15.01 -5.12 13.51
C GLY A 203 14.60 -3.93 12.66
N TYR A 204 13.32 -3.55 12.57
CA TYR A 204 12.84 -2.34 11.88
C TYR A 204 12.77 -1.13 12.83
N VAL A 205 12.41 0.07 12.35
CA VAL A 205 12.18 1.22 13.25
C VAL A 205 11.07 0.83 14.24
N PRO A 206 11.33 0.85 15.56
CA PRO A 206 10.52 0.12 16.53
C PRO A 206 9.15 0.75 16.81
N THR A 207 8.99 2.05 16.54
CA THR A 207 7.77 2.83 16.79
C THR A 207 7.22 3.41 15.50
N PRO A 208 5.91 3.73 15.45
CA PRO A 208 5.38 4.58 14.38
C PRO A 208 6.22 5.87 14.24
N HIS A 209 6.51 6.27 13.00
CA HIS A 209 7.40 7.40 12.74
C HIS A 209 6.96 8.24 11.54
N HIS A 210 7.39 9.50 11.48
CA HIS A 210 7.01 10.43 10.40
C HIS A 210 7.94 10.35 9.18
N GLY A 211 8.94 9.46 9.18
CA GLY A 211 9.86 9.33 8.05
C GLY A 211 10.93 10.42 8.04
N GLY A 212 11.47 10.75 6.88
CA GLY A 212 12.55 11.74 6.74
C GLY A 212 13.94 11.22 7.15
N PRO A 213 14.97 12.08 7.14
CA PRO A 213 16.35 11.69 7.41
C PRO A 213 16.48 10.89 8.72
N GLY A 214 17.16 9.73 8.67
CA GLY A 214 17.36 8.85 9.83
C GLY A 214 16.28 7.77 10.05
N SER A 215 15.18 7.79 9.29
CA SER A 215 14.10 6.79 9.41
C SER A 215 14.33 5.48 8.63
N GLY A 216 15.57 5.15 8.27
CA GLY A 216 15.93 4.10 7.30
C GLY A 216 15.67 2.66 7.72
N GLY A 217 14.42 2.29 8.04
CA GLY A 217 13.83 0.95 7.95
C GLY A 217 14.45 -0.21 8.76
N ARG A 218 15.65 -0.12 9.30
CA ARG A 218 16.15 -1.07 10.30
C ARG A 218 16.83 -0.34 11.45
N ALA A 219 16.38 -0.59 12.68
CA ALA A 219 17.14 -0.20 13.87
C ALA A 219 18.48 -0.96 13.78
N GLY A 220 19.60 -0.26 13.94
CA GLY A 220 20.92 -0.84 13.74
C GLY A 220 21.06 -2.19 14.45
N ALA A 221 21.34 -3.23 13.67
CA ALA A 221 21.95 -4.44 14.19
C ALA A 221 23.45 -4.35 13.85
N PRO A 222 24.35 -4.83 14.74
CA PRO A 222 25.80 -4.71 14.59
C PRO A 222 26.33 -5.27 13.26
#